data_AF-A0A0C3NP96-F1
#
_entry.id   AF-A0A0C3NP96-F1
#
_cell.length_a   1.000
_cell.length_b   1.000
_cell.length_c   1.000
_cell.angle_alpha   90.00
_cell.angle_beta   90.00
_cell.angle_gamma   90.00
#
_symmetry.space_group_name_H-M   'P 1'
#
loop_
_entity.id
_entity.type
_entity.pdbx_description
1 polymer ?
#
loop_
_entity_poly.entity_id
_entity_poly.type
_entity_poly.pdbx_seq_one_letter_code
_entity_poly.pdbx_strand_id
1 'polypeptide(L)'
;MTSIRFMDEITAPRRSTVHPSHLRPHNRRRSLTSSHSDEAEQIPLAEFMTAMSIEVPQLELYSVLAEDLTGWIEESKKICQQAAEDVLKMAPALFTEFAMADEYGKQDLLHQLKIIKASTVGGAKSQWYDWKSEWVDRLQESADESFSGLESDAKFLEQVIGQAQSMLPALRAEYAQVMEELEKEEAAVAELEKSDKDYLSELKTSIAEQDMEIQASRANISEAEAKLQRLQEKHIEIEDQKQEIAAAIAQAQRVIHVQNESTSSEVLRLKDELETLEDLHLWRTTRLSPSLMEFVYAGRHQVSIPCINHKPVIPKISITKTPQSLKERDSFPALTQLMVSRAPDVLAGFSANPSLPVVVRRLGDFWSSCAQLRSQLTFLRIKYPLTVETVPVESGPPSLRVSAIVLFPSLKSKAFITFMLDWDALSHWPLSISSLKCDVKVAYGGIDREKVLDAVMGRLSQATPYENHGCLLDACIEATEQFA
;
A
#
# COMPACT_ATOMS: atom_id res chain seq x y z
N MET A 1 119.94 51.18 -37.47
CA MET A 1 119.23 52.03 -36.48
C MET A 1 117.82 52.36 -36.98
N THR A 2 116.85 51.49 -36.74
CA THR A 2 115.42 51.84 -36.82
C THR A 2 114.73 51.08 -35.70
N SER A 3 114.88 51.60 -34.49
CA SER A 3 114.10 51.21 -33.32
C SER A 3 112.68 51.72 -33.53
N ILE A 4 111.90 51.02 -34.35
CA ILE A 4 110.47 51.23 -34.46
C ILE A 4 109.85 50.54 -33.24
N ARG A 5 109.52 51.33 -32.22
CA ARG A 5 108.70 50.88 -31.08
C ARG A 5 107.24 51.09 -31.45
N PHE A 6 106.67 50.15 -32.20
CA PHE A 6 105.22 49.94 -32.17
C PHE A 6 104.96 48.98 -31.01
N MET A 7 103.89 49.23 -30.24
CA MET A 7 103.43 48.39 -29.11
C MET A 7 104.03 48.69 -27.72
N ASP A 8 103.84 49.91 -27.19
CA ASP A 8 104.05 50.16 -25.74
C ASP A 8 102.90 49.60 -24.87
N GLU A 9 101.74 49.29 -25.46
CA GLU A 9 100.58 48.76 -24.72
C GLU A 9 100.33 47.27 -24.94
N ILE A 10 100.96 46.65 -25.94
CA ILE A 10 100.91 45.21 -26.16
C ILE A 10 102.24 44.63 -25.68
N THR A 11 102.49 44.71 -24.38
CA THR A 11 103.32 43.70 -23.73
C THR A 11 102.58 42.37 -23.84
N ALA A 12 102.74 41.67 -24.97
CA ALA A 12 102.72 40.22 -24.90
C ALA A 12 103.77 39.87 -23.84
N PRO A 13 103.43 39.07 -22.80
CA PRO A 13 104.39 38.77 -21.76
C PRO A 13 105.58 38.07 -22.42
N ARG A 14 106.66 38.82 -22.67
CA ARG A 14 108.01 38.27 -22.82
C ARG A 14 108.11 37.28 -21.69
N ARG A 15 108.46 36.01 -21.95
CA ARG A 15 108.71 34.97 -20.93
C ARG A 15 109.45 35.61 -19.76
N SER A 16 108.68 36.07 -18.80
CA SER A 16 109.15 36.99 -17.79
C SER A 16 109.28 36.10 -16.58
N THR A 17 110.52 35.88 -16.20
CA THR A 17 110.93 35.35 -14.89
C THR A 17 110.53 36.37 -13.81
N VAL A 18 109.23 36.64 -13.68
CA VAL A 18 108.65 37.40 -12.58
C VAL A 18 108.12 36.40 -11.57
N HIS A 19 108.67 36.54 -10.37
CA HIS A 19 108.38 35.77 -9.18
C HIS A 19 106.87 35.83 -8.86
N PRO A 20 106.22 34.71 -8.50
CA PRO A 20 104.77 34.60 -8.39
C PRO A 20 104.22 35.13 -7.05
N SER A 21 104.60 36.34 -6.63
CA SER A 21 104.21 36.89 -5.31
C SER A 21 103.32 38.13 -5.34
N HIS A 22 102.96 38.68 -6.51
CA HIS A 22 102.12 39.88 -6.60
C HIS A 22 100.84 39.74 -7.43
N LEU A 23 100.53 38.54 -7.93
CA LEU A 23 99.16 38.20 -8.30
C LEU A 23 98.52 37.62 -7.04
N ARG A 24 97.38 38.18 -6.63
CA ARG A 24 96.58 37.71 -5.49
C ARG A 24 96.46 36.18 -5.48
N PRO A 25 96.35 35.54 -4.31
CA PRO A 25 96.37 34.09 -4.21
C PRO A 25 95.06 33.54 -4.78
N HIS A 26 95.08 33.21 -6.06
CA HIS A 26 94.13 32.29 -6.66
C HIS A 26 94.93 31.04 -7.04
N ASN A 27 94.49 29.92 -6.49
CA ASN A 27 95.21 28.66 -6.44
C ASN A 27 95.74 28.26 -7.82
N ARG A 28 97.06 28.41 -7.98
CA ARG A 28 97.78 28.01 -9.19
C ARG A 28 98.20 26.54 -9.07
N ARG A 29 97.86 25.79 -10.12
CA ARG A 29 98.75 24.81 -10.79
C ARG A 29 98.91 23.45 -10.08
N ARG A 30 97.98 22.54 -10.39
CA ARG A 30 98.09 21.10 -10.10
C ARG A 30 99.13 20.48 -11.06
N SER A 31 100.28 20.09 -10.50
CA SER A 31 101.20 19.15 -11.16
C SER A 31 100.52 17.79 -11.30
N LEU A 32 100.57 17.22 -12.49
CA LEU A 32 100.06 15.91 -12.86
C LEU A 32 100.91 14.77 -12.27
N THR A 33 101.12 14.70 -10.96
CA THR A 33 101.68 13.51 -10.31
C THR A 33 101.35 13.54 -8.81
N SER A 34 100.45 12.68 -8.35
CA SER A 34 100.53 11.89 -7.09
C SER A 34 99.16 11.68 -6.43
N SER A 35 98.77 10.39 -6.42
CA SER A 35 98.07 9.67 -5.34
C SER A 35 96.73 10.19 -4.81
N HIS A 36 95.67 9.48 -5.21
CA HIS A 36 94.53 9.05 -4.40
C HIS A 36 94.19 9.90 -3.18
N SER A 37 93.46 10.98 -3.42
CA SER A 37 92.39 11.47 -2.55
C SER A 37 91.26 11.92 -3.49
N ASP A 38 90.09 11.28 -3.36
CA ASP A 38 88.93 11.40 -4.25
C ASP A 38 88.16 12.73 -4.10
N GLU A 39 88.86 13.83 -3.81
CA GLU A 39 88.30 15.17 -3.82
C GLU A 39 89.17 16.04 -4.72
N ALA A 40 89.03 15.82 -6.03
CA ALA A 40 89.44 16.83 -6.98
C ALA A 40 88.63 18.10 -6.67
N GLU A 41 89.26 19.07 -6.00
CA GLU A 41 88.66 20.39 -5.76
C GLU A 41 87.93 20.86 -7.03
N GLN A 42 86.61 20.94 -6.92
CA GLN A 42 85.73 21.29 -8.03
C GLN A 42 85.99 22.74 -8.40
N ILE A 43 86.30 23.00 -9.67
CA ILE A 43 86.49 24.37 -10.17
C ILE A 43 85.17 25.12 -9.92
N PRO A 44 85.20 26.29 -9.24
CA PRO A 44 83.99 27.07 -9.03
C PRO A 44 83.31 27.40 -10.36
N LEU A 45 82.00 27.19 -10.44
CA LEU A 45 81.24 27.41 -11.68
C LEU A 45 81.42 28.83 -12.23
N ALA A 46 81.52 29.82 -11.35
CA ALA A 46 81.79 31.20 -11.74
C ALA A 46 83.12 31.35 -12.49
N GLU A 47 84.19 30.69 -12.03
CA GLU A 47 85.50 30.71 -12.68
C GLU A 47 85.46 30.00 -14.04
N PHE A 48 84.76 28.87 -14.11
CA PHE A 48 84.55 28.15 -15.37
C PHE A 48 83.78 29.00 -16.39
N MET A 49 82.70 29.66 -15.96
CA MET A 49 81.93 30.54 -16.83
C MET A 49 82.75 31.72 -17.33
N THR A 50 83.52 32.38 -16.46
CA THR A 50 84.41 33.48 -16.89
C THR A 50 85.48 33.02 -17.88
N ALA A 51 86.04 31.82 -17.67
CA ALA A 51 87.00 31.26 -18.59
C ALA A 51 86.36 30.98 -19.95
N MET A 52 85.17 30.38 -19.98
CA MET A 52 84.48 30.04 -21.22
C MET A 52 83.92 31.25 -21.98
N SER A 53 83.46 32.29 -21.27
CA SER A 53 82.82 33.45 -21.91
C SER A 53 83.79 34.57 -22.30
N ILE A 54 84.97 34.65 -21.67
CA ILE A 54 85.93 35.74 -21.91
C ILE A 54 87.28 35.18 -22.33
N GLU A 55 87.90 34.32 -21.52
CA GLU A 55 89.30 33.91 -21.73
C GLU A 55 89.46 33.00 -22.95
N VAL A 56 88.54 32.05 -23.17
CA VAL A 56 88.57 31.14 -24.31
C VAL A 56 88.36 31.89 -25.63
N PRO A 57 87.30 32.71 -25.82
CA PRO A 57 87.14 33.53 -27.01
C PRO A 57 88.33 34.45 -27.28
N GLN A 58 88.93 35.02 -26.22
CA GLN A 58 90.13 35.85 -26.34
C GLN A 58 91.35 35.05 -26.82
N LEU A 59 91.55 33.82 -26.32
CA LEU A 59 92.63 32.94 -26.74
C LEU A 59 92.45 32.45 -28.18
N GLU A 60 91.22 32.05 -28.53
CA GLU A 60 90.85 31.67 -29.90
C GLU A 60 91.10 32.83 -30.86
N LEU A 61 90.65 34.04 -30.51
CA LEU A 61 90.95 35.24 -31.29
C LEU A 61 92.46 35.40 -31.46
N TYR A 62 93.26 35.38 -30.39
CA TYR A 62 94.72 35.54 -30.49
C TYR A 62 95.39 34.50 -31.38
N SER A 63 94.86 33.27 -31.44
CA SER A 63 95.37 32.25 -32.36
C SER A 63 95.14 32.64 -33.82
N VAL A 64 93.92 33.09 -34.15
CA VAL A 64 93.56 33.58 -35.48
C VAL A 64 94.37 34.83 -35.84
N LEU A 65 94.53 35.77 -34.90
CA LEU A 65 95.31 36.99 -35.14
C LEU A 65 96.77 36.69 -35.44
N ALA A 66 97.36 35.70 -34.76
CA ALA A 66 98.72 35.29 -35.01
C ALA A 66 98.89 34.71 -36.42
N GLU A 67 97.92 33.91 -36.88
CA GLU A 67 97.90 33.36 -38.24
C GLU A 67 97.76 34.48 -39.29
N ASP A 68 96.79 35.38 -39.12
CA ASP A 68 96.54 36.51 -40.02
C ASP A 68 97.76 37.46 -40.11
N LEU A 69 98.34 37.81 -38.96
CA LEU A 69 99.56 38.63 -38.91
C LEU A 69 100.73 37.96 -39.61
N THR A 70 100.89 36.65 -39.42
CA THR A 70 101.96 35.90 -40.07
C THR A 70 101.77 35.89 -41.58
N GLY A 71 100.52 35.67 -42.04
CA GLY A 71 100.15 35.78 -43.45
C GLY A 71 100.44 37.17 -44.02
N TRP A 72 100.05 38.23 -43.32
CA TRP A 72 100.28 39.61 -43.75
C TRP A 72 101.77 39.97 -43.80
N ILE A 73 102.58 39.46 -42.86
CA ILE A 73 104.04 39.61 -42.88
C ILE A 73 104.65 38.88 -44.08
N GLU A 74 104.20 37.66 -44.38
CA GLU A 74 104.67 36.89 -45.54
C GLU A 74 104.31 37.57 -46.86
N GLU A 75 103.08 38.08 -46.99
CA GLU A 75 102.64 38.85 -48.14
C GLU A 75 103.43 40.17 -48.29
N SER A 76 103.64 40.89 -47.19
CA SER A 76 104.45 42.11 -47.16
C SER A 76 105.91 41.84 -47.57
N LYS A 77 106.48 40.69 -47.20
CA LYS A 77 107.81 40.27 -47.65
C LYS A 77 107.83 40.00 -49.15
N LYS A 78 106.81 39.33 -49.69
CA LYS A 78 106.67 39.09 -51.14
C LYS A 78 106.57 40.41 -51.90
N ILE A 79 105.76 41.36 -51.43
CA ILE A 79 105.63 42.69 -52.03
C ILE A 79 106.97 43.44 -52.00
N CYS A 80 107.69 43.41 -50.87
CA CYS A 80 109.02 44.01 -50.77
C CYS A 80 110.03 43.38 -51.75
N GLN A 81 110.01 42.05 -51.91
CA GLN A 81 110.87 41.34 -52.84
C GLN A 81 110.55 41.70 -54.29
N GLN A 82 109.26 41.69 -54.66
CA GLN A 82 108.80 42.11 -55.98
C GLN A 82 109.21 43.56 -56.27
N ALA A 83 109.01 44.47 -55.32
CA ALA A 83 109.43 45.86 -55.47
C ALA A 83 110.96 45.99 -55.65
N ALA A 84 111.76 45.19 -54.95
CA ALA A 84 113.21 45.16 -55.11
C ALA A 84 113.62 44.64 -56.51
N GLU A 85 112.98 43.57 -56.99
CA GLU A 85 113.18 43.05 -58.35
C GLU A 85 112.78 44.07 -59.41
N ASP A 86 111.67 44.76 -59.23
CA ASP A 86 111.16 45.75 -60.17
C ASP A 86 112.05 46.99 -60.22
N VAL A 87 112.60 47.43 -59.09
CA VAL A 87 113.62 48.49 -59.03
C VAL A 87 114.90 48.08 -59.77
N LEU A 88 115.30 46.80 -59.73
CA LEU A 88 116.44 46.30 -60.50
C LEU A 88 116.16 46.28 -62.01
N LYS A 89 114.94 45.95 -62.42
CA LYS A 89 114.52 45.94 -63.83
C LYS A 89 114.40 47.37 -64.38
N MET A 90 113.79 48.26 -63.60
CA MET A 90 113.54 49.65 -63.98
C MET A 90 113.70 50.55 -62.74
N ALA A 91 114.82 51.29 -62.70
CA ALA A 91 115.05 52.25 -61.63
C ALA A 91 113.97 53.36 -61.67
N PRO A 92 113.25 53.61 -60.55
CA PRO A 92 112.25 54.67 -60.51
C PRO A 92 112.85 56.05 -60.80
N ALA A 93 112.10 56.89 -61.52
CA ALA A 93 112.54 58.23 -61.95
C ALA A 93 113.03 59.10 -60.78
N LEU A 94 112.45 58.93 -59.59
CA LEU A 94 112.85 59.65 -58.38
C LEU A 94 114.33 59.44 -58.02
N PHE A 95 114.89 58.25 -58.23
CA PHE A 95 116.31 57.99 -57.95
C PHE A 95 117.22 58.70 -58.94
N THR A 96 116.81 58.78 -60.22
CA THR A 96 117.55 59.52 -61.24
C THR A 96 117.46 61.03 -61.01
N GLU A 97 116.30 61.54 -60.62
CA GLU A 97 116.11 62.95 -60.24
C GLU A 97 116.94 63.32 -59.01
N PHE A 98 116.98 62.44 -57.99
CA PHE A 98 117.82 62.64 -56.82
C PHE A 98 119.32 62.65 -57.14
N ALA A 99 119.77 61.80 -58.07
CA ALA A 99 121.16 61.74 -58.49
C ALA A 99 121.60 63.03 -59.23
N MET A 100 120.71 63.60 -60.04
CA MET A 100 120.97 64.80 -60.85
C MET A 100 120.71 66.13 -60.12
N ALA A 101 119.97 66.11 -59.01
CA ALA A 101 119.65 67.30 -58.23
C ALA A 101 120.88 67.95 -57.57
N ASP A 102 120.82 69.27 -57.43
CA ASP A 102 121.76 70.07 -56.65
C ASP A 102 121.54 69.89 -55.14
N GLU A 103 122.42 70.45 -54.30
CA GLU A 103 122.36 70.22 -52.85
C GLU A 103 121.03 70.69 -52.23
N TYR A 104 120.48 71.80 -52.73
CA TYR A 104 119.18 72.31 -52.28
C TYR A 104 118.03 71.38 -52.72
N GLY A 105 117.97 70.98 -54.00
CA GLY A 105 116.96 70.05 -54.51
C GLY A 105 117.01 68.67 -53.84
N LYS A 106 118.19 68.17 -53.48
CA LYS A 106 118.36 66.94 -52.70
C LYS A 106 117.75 67.05 -51.30
N GLN A 107 117.91 68.19 -50.62
CA GLN A 107 117.33 68.41 -49.30
C GLN A 107 115.80 68.47 -49.36
N ASP A 108 115.23 69.12 -50.36
CA ASP A 108 113.77 69.18 -50.58
C ASP A 108 113.18 67.80 -50.89
N LEU A 109 113.80 67.03 -51.79
CA LEU A 109 113.38 65.65 -52.09
C LEU A 109 113.46 64.74 -50.86
N LEU A 110 114.52 64.86 -50.06
CA LEU A 110 114.63 64.12 -48.79
C LEU A 110 113.55 64.53 -47.79
N HIS A 111 113.19 65.82 -47.73
CA HIS A 111 112.11 66.30 -46.88
C HIS A 111 110.75 65.74 -47.32
N GLN A 112 110.44 65.78 -48.61
CA GLN A 112 109.21 65.20 -49.16
C GLN A 112 109.14 63.69 -48.92
N LEU A 113 110.24 62.96 -49.14
CA LEU A 113 110.33 61.53 -48.81
C LEU A 113 110.11 61.25 -47.32
N LYS A 114 110.61 62.11 -46.43
CA LYS A 114 110.34 62.01 -44.98
C LYS A 114 108.85 62.24 -44.67
N ILE A 115 108.20 63.20 -45.33
CA ILE A 115 106.76 63.45 -45.17
C ILE A 115 105.95 62.25 -45.68
N ILE A 116 106.23 61.77 -46.90
CA ILE A 116 105.56 60.61 -47.48
C ILE A 116 105.73 59.41 -46.56
N LYS A 117 106.96 59.14 -46.09
CA LYS A 117 107.23 58.10 -45.10
C LYS A 117 106.42 58.27 -43.82
N ALA A 118 106.35 59.49 -43.27
CA ALA A 118 105.58 59.75 -42.06
C ALA A 118 104.07 59.52 -42.30
N SER A 119 103.56 59.96 -43.45
CA SER A 119 102.16 59.78 -43.85
C SER A 119 101.81 58.31 -44.08
N THR A 120 102.66 57.54 -44.77
CA THR A 120 102.41 56.10 -45.01
C THR A 120 102.51 55.30 -43.71
N VAL A 121 103.46 55.63 -42.84
CA VAL A 121 103.53 55.03 -41.49
C VAL A 121 102.29 55.40 -40.66
N GLY A 122 101.82 56.65 -40.75
CA GLY A 122 100.58 57.08 -40.10
C GLY A 122 99.34 56.35 -40.62
N GLY A 123 99.23 56.17 -41.95
CA GLY A 123 98.15 55.43 -42.58
C GLY A 123 98.15 53.95 -42.19
N ALA A 124 99.30 53.30 -42.21
CA ALA A 124 99.44 51.92 -41.74
C ALA A 124 99.10 51.78 -40.24
N LYS A 125 99.47 52.79 -39.42
CA LYS A 125 99.08 52.84 -38.02
C LYS A 125 97.55 52.94 -37.87
N SER A 126 96.88 53.82 -38.63
CA SER A 126 95.41 53.92 -38.59
C SER A 126 94.76 52.59 -38.95
N GLN A 127 95.13 52.00 -40.08
CA GLN A 127 94.59 50.71 -40.52
C GLN A 127 94.79 49.60 -39.48
N TRP A 128 95.95 49.59 -38.81
CA TRP A 128 96.19 48.68 -37.69
C TRP A 128 95.22 48.90 -36.52
N TYR A 129 94.96 50.14 -36.11
CA TYR A 129 94.02 50.42 -35.03
C TYR A 129 92.57 50.18 -35.42
N ASP A 130 92.19 50.48 -36.66
CA ASP A 130 90.86 50.20 -37.20
C ASP A 130 90.60 48.68 -37.18
N TRP A 131 91.53 47.90 -37.73
CA TRP A 131 91.48 46.43 -37.67
C TRP A 131 91.48 45.89 -36.24
N LYS A 132 92.28 46.50 -35.35
CA LYS A 132 92.30 46.12 -33.93
C LYS A 132 90.97 46.39 -33.25
N SER A 133 90.31 47.51 -33.56
CA SER A 133 89.01 47.87 -32.99
C SER A 133 87.97 46.82 -33.35
N GLU A 134 87.91 46.41 -34.62
CA GLU A 134 86.94 45.40 -35.08
C GLU A 134 86.98 44.11 -34.27
N TRP A 135 88.15 43.68 -33.79
CA TRP A 135 88.24 42.49 -32.95
C TRP A 135 87.84 42.71 -31.50
N VAL A 136 88.18 43.88 -30.96
CA VAL A 136 87.75 44.25 -29.60
C VAL A 136 86.24 44.36 -29.57
N ASP A 137 85.63 44.94 -30.61
CA ASP A 137 84.19 45.04 -30.79
C ASP A 137 83.55 43.64 -30.84
N ARG A 138 84.11 42.70 -31.62
CA ARG A 138 83.63 41.30 -31.64
C ARG A 138 83.76 40.58 -30.30
N LEU A 139 84.85 40.78 -29.57
CA LEU A 139 85.00 40.22 -28.22
C LEU A 139 83.99 40.81 -27.25
N GLN A 140 83.71 42.11 -27.37
CA GLN A 140 82.71 42.78 -26.57
C GLN A 140 81.31 42.24 -26.88
N GLU A 141 80.95 42.08 -28.16
CA GLU A 141 79.67 41.47 -28.57
C GLU A 141 79.51 40.06 -27.98
N SER A 142 80.54 39.21 -28.08
CA SER A 142 80.50 37.85 -27.52
C SER A 142 80.38 37.84 -25.98
N ALA A 143 81.05 38.78 -25.30
CA ALA A 143 80.93 38.95 -23.85
C ALA A 143 79.54 39.45 -23.44
N ASP A 144 78.96 40.40 -24.20
CA ASP A 144 77.62 40.95 -23.96
C ASP A 144 76.53 39.89 -24.19
N GLU A 145 76.65 39.05 -25.22
CA GLU A 145 75.77 37.90 -25.46
C GLU A 145 75.82 36.91 -24.29
N SER A 146 77.04 36.54 -23.87
CA SER A 146 77.24 35.63 -22.74
C SER A 146 76.69 36.21 -21.43
N PHE A 147 76.87 37.52 -21.21
CA PHE A 147 76.35 38.23 -20.06
C PHE A 147 74.81 38.27 -20.06
N SER A 148 74.18 38.56 -21.19
CA SER A 148 72.72 38.51 -21.33
C SER A 148 72.17 37.11 -21.07
N GLY A 149 72.88 36.06 -21.51
CA GLY A 149 72.54 34.67 -21.18
C GLY A 149 72.57 34.43 -19.68
N LEU A 150 73.66 34.80 -19.01
CA LEU A 150 73.80 34.69 -17.55
C LEU A 150 72.73 35.48 -16.78
N GLU A 151 72.34 36.66 -17.25
CA GLU A 151 71.27 37.45 -16.62
C GLU A 151 69.91 36.76 -16.76
N SER A 152 69.64 36.14 -17.91
CA SER A 152 68.41 35.37 -18.13
C SER A 152 68.34 34.14 -17.23
N ASP A 153 69.46 33.42 -17.07
CA ASP A 153 69.58 32.28 -16.17
C ASP A 153 69.41 32.70 -14.70
N ALA A 154 69.99 33.84 -14.31
CA ALA A 154 69.83 34.37 -12.96
C ALA A 154 68.35 34.66 -12.62
N LYS A 155 67.61 35.29 -13.56
CA LYS A 155 66.16 35.55 -13.39
C LYS A 155 65.36 34.25 -13.32
N PHE A 156 65.69 33.27 -14.15
CA PHE A 156 65.05 31.96 -14.11
C PHE A 156 65.30 31.25 -12.76
N LEU A 157 66.54 31.25 -12.29
CA LEU A 157 66.91 30.67 -10.99
C LEU A 157 66.22 31.40 -9.83
N GLU A 158 66.11 32.72 -9.87
CA GLU A 158 65.39 33.48 -8.85
C GLU A 158 63.91 33.05 -8.75
N GLN A 159 63.25 32.85 -9.90
CA GLN A 159 61.89 32.33 -9.93
C GLN A 159 61.78 30.91 -9.35
N VAL A 160 62.67 30.00 -9.75
CA VAL A 160 62.69 28.61 -9.26
C VAL A 160 63.00 28.58 -7.76
N ILE A 161 63.96 29.37 -7.30
CA ILE A 161 64.31 29.51 -5.89
C ILE A 161 63.12 30.06 -5.11
N GLY A 162 62.41 31.07 -5.62
CA GLY A 162 61.20 31.61 -4.99
C GLY A 162 60.11 30.56 -4.83
N GLN A 163 59.85 29.77 -5.88
CA GLN A 163 58.90 28.66 -5.82
C GLN A 163 59.34 27.59 -4.80
N ALA A 164 60.61 27.19 -4.83
CA ALA A 164 61.16 26.21 -3.89
C ALA A 164 61.09 26.72 -2.44
N GLN A 165 61.47 27.97 -2.19
CA GLN A 165 61.39 28.59 -0.86
C GLN A 165 59.95 28.72 -0.35
N SER A 166 58.96 28.84 -1.22
CA SER A 166 57.55 28.82 -0.83
C SER A 166 57.08 27.43 -0.38
N MET A 167 57.59 26.36 -1.01
CA MET A 167 57.16 24.97 -0.76
C MET A 167 57.98 24.29 0.35
N LEU A 168 59.25 24.65 0.51
CA LEU A 168 60.16 24.04 1.48
C LEU A 168 59.67 24.07 2.94
N PRO A 169 59.06 25.16 3.46
CA PRO A 169 58.55 25.18 4.83
C PRO A 169 57.44 24.15 5.05
N ALA A 170 56.50 24.03 4.10
CA ALA A 170 55.42 23.05 4.17
C ALA A 170 55.98 21.62 4.13
N LEU A 171 56.90 21.35 3.20
CA LEU A 171 57.51 20.02 3.09
C LEU A 171 58.36 19.65 4.31
N ARG A 172 59.05 20.63 4.93
CA ARG A 172 59.76 20.43 6.20
C ARG A 172 58.81 20.15 7.36
N ALA A 173 57.66 20.81 7.39
CA ALA A 173 56.64 20.55 8.41
C ALA A 173 56.02 19.15 8.24
N GLU A 174 55.69 18.75 7.01
CA GLU A 174 55.22 17.39 6.70
C GLU A 174 56.28 16.35 7.07
N TYR A 175 57.55 16.58 6.71
CA TYR A 175 58.64 15.70 7.08
C TYR A 175 58.78 15.57 8.61
N ALA A 176 58.74 16.68 9.34
CA ALA A 176 58.80 16.66 10.80
C ALA A 176 57.61 15.89 11.41
N GLN A 177 56.41 16.09 10.87
CA GLN A 177 55.22 15.36 11.31
C GLN A 177 55.36 13.86 11.06
N VAL A 178 55.78 13.45 9.86
CA VAL A 178 55.97 12.04 9.51
C VAL A 178 57.04 11.39 10.37
N MET A 179 58.13 12.10 10.67
CA MET A 179 59.17 11.60 11.58
C MET A 179 58.65 11.44 13.01
N GLU A 180 57.83 12.38 13.51
CA GLU A 180 57.20 12.26 14.83
C GLU A 180 56.20 11.10 14.89
N GLU A 181 55.41 10.89 13.83
CA GLU A 181 54.51 9.74 13.69
C GLU A 181 55.30 8.43 13.67
N LEU A 182 56.40 8.37 12.91
CA LEU A 182 57.28 7.22 12.87
C LEU A 182 57.87 6.91 14.26
N GLU A 183 58.38 7.91 14.97
CA GLU A 183 58.90 7.73 16.33
C GLU A 183 57.82 7.21 17.30
N LYS A 184 56.59 7.70 17.18
CA LYS A 184 55.45 7.20 17.99
C LYS A 184 55.11 5.75 17.67
N GLU A 185 55.07 5.38 16.40
CA GLU A 185 54.80 4.01 15.95
C GLU A 185 55.93 3.06 16.36
N GLU A 186 57.20 3.46 16.20
CA GLU A 186 58.34 2.68 16.68
C GLU A 186 58.31 2.48 18.20
N ALA A 187 57.95 3.52 18.96
CA ALA A 187 57.75 3.42 20.40
C ALA A 187 56.59 2.47 20.76
N ALA A 188 55.46 2.55 20.05
CA ALA A 188 54.32 1.67 20.24
C ALA A 188 54.66 0.21 19.90
N VAL A 189 55.40 -0.04 18.81
CA VAL A 189 55.91 -1.36 18.45
C VAL A 189 56.86 -1.88 19.51
N ALA A 190 57.78 -1.06 20.02
CA ALA A 190 58.68 -1.46 21.11
C ALA A 190 57.93 -1.78 22.41
N GLU A 191 56.87 -1.03 22.74
CA GLU A 191 55.98 -1.36 23.86
C GLU A 191 55.23 -2.68 23.64
N LEU A 192 54.74 -2.94 22.42
CA LEU A 192 54.10 -4.21 22.07
C LEU A 192 55.08 -5.40 22.10
N GLU A 193 56.33 -5.19 21.68
CA GLU A 193 57.38 -6.21 21.74
C GLU A 193 57.80 -6.52 23.18
N LYS A 194 57.81 -5.49 24.04
CA LYS A 194 58.10 -5.60 25.48
C LYS A 194 56.91 -6.13 26.28
N SER A 195 55.69 -5.98 25.77
CA SER A 195 54.49 -6.54 26.35
C SER A 195 54.58 -8.06 26.43
N ASP A 196 54.05 -8.62 27.51
CA ASP A 196 54.09 -10.05 27.78
C ASP A 196 53.33 -10.83 26.69
N LYS A 197 54.09 -11.54 25.84
CA LYS A 197 53.55 -12.32 24.72
C LYS A 197 52.76 -13.53 25.22
N ASP A 198 53.07 -14.04 26.40
CA ASP A 198 52.34 -15.16 26.99
C ASP A 198 50.96 -14.67 27.45
N TYR A 199 50.88 -13.52 28.13
CA TYR A 199 49.60 -12.88 28.49
C TYR A 199 48.74 -12.52 27.25
N LEU A 200 49.35 -12.03 26.16
CA LEU A 200 48.63 -11.80 24.91
C LEU A 200 48.15 -13.10 24.25
N SER A 201 48.91 -14.19 24.38
CA SER A 201 48.49 -15.50 23.89
C SER A 201 47.30 -16.03 24.69
N GLU A 202 47.30 -15.86 26.02
CA GLU A 202 46.18 -16.20 26.91
C GLU A 202 44.93 -15.37 26.58
N LEU A 203 45.09 -14.07 26.34
CA LEU A 203 43.99 -13.20 25.94
C LEU A 203 43.45 -13.59 24.55
N LYS A 204 44.31 -13.96 23.60
CA LYS A 204 43.89 -14.47 22.28
C LYS A 204 43.15 -15.80 22.41
N THR A 205 43.60 -16.72 23.26
CA THR A 205 42.86 -17.96 23.53
C THR A 205 41.52 -17.66 24.18
N SER A 206 41.46 -16.72 25.14
CA SER A 206 40.20 -16.31 25.77
C SER A 206 39.24 -15.63 24.79
N ILE A 207 39.74 -14.77 23.89
CA ILE A 207 38.93 -14.16 22.82
C ILE A 207 38.43 -15.23 21.86
N ALA A 208 39.27 -16.20 21.47
CA ALA A 208 38.85 -17.30 20.60
C ALA A 208 37.77 -18.18 21.27
N GLU A 209 37.90 -18.45 22.56
CA GLU A 209 36.88 -19.14 23.37
C GLU A 209 35.57 -18.35 23.43
N GLN A 210 35.66 -17.03 23.68
CA GLN A 210 34.50 -16.14 23.66
C GLN A 210 33.88 -16.03 22.28
N ASP A 211 34.65 -15.99 21.20
CA ASP A 211 34.17 -15.98 19.82
C ASP A 211 33.46 -17.29 19.49
N MET A 212 33.99 -18.43 19.95
CA MET A 212 33.30 -19.73 19.84
C MET A 212 31.97 -19.71 20.61
N GLU A 213 31.93 -19.12 21.81
CA GLU A 213 30.70 -18.99 22.60
C GLU A 213 29.70 -18.02 21.96
N ILE A 214 30.16 -16.93 21.36
CA ILE A 214 29.34 -15.98 20.59
C ILE A 214 28.82 -16.65 19.32
N GLN A 215 29.62 -17.43 18.60
CA GLN A 215 29.18 -18.17 17.44
C GLN A 215 28.13 -19.23 17.81
N ALA A 216 28.35 -19.96 18.91
CA ALA A 216 27.36 -20.90 19.44
C ALA A 216 26.07 -20.17 19.85
N SER A 217 26.18 -19.01 20.51
CA SER A 217 25.03 -18.18 20.88
C SER A 217 24.29 -17.63 19.66
N ARG A 218 25.00 -17.19 18.61
CA ARG A 218 24.42 -16.77 17.34
C ARG A 218 23.72 -17.92 16.62
N ALA A 219 24.32 -19.11 16.63
CA ALA A 219 23.68 -20.31 16.08
C ALA A 219 22.39 -20.62 16.86
N ASN A 220 22.42 -20.56 18.19
CA ASN A 220 21.25 -20.74 19.05
C ASN A 220 20.18 -19.66 18.81
N ILE A 221 20.57 -18.40 18.64
CA ILE A 221 19.65 -17.30 18.27
C ILE A 221 19.04 -17.58 16.91
N SER A 222 19.81 -17.98 15.90
CA SER A 222 19.28 -18.30 14.56
C SER A 222 18.31 -19.49 14.60
N GLU A 223 18.61 -20.51 15.42
CA GLU A 223 17.72 -21.66 15.59
C GLU A 223 16.44 -21.25 16.35
N ALA A 224 16.57 -20.38 17.35
CA ALA A 224 15.44 -19.83 18.09
C ALA A 224 14.57 -18.92 17.21
N GLU A 225 15.16 -18.09 16.36
CA GLU A 225 14.48 -17.27 15.36
C GLU A 225 13.76 -18.13 14.33
N ALA A 226 14.41 -19.19 13.82
CA ALA A 226 13.76 -20.14 12.92
C ALA A 226 12.60 -20.88 13.59
N LYS A 227 12.74 -21.25 14.88
CA LYS A 227 11.64 -21.81 15.69
C LYS A 227 10.52 -20.79 15.89
N LEU A 228 10.85 -19.54 16.15
CA LEU A 228 9.90 -18.45 16.35
C LEU A 228 9.13 -18.18 15.06
N GLN A 229 9.80 -18.09 13.90
CA GLN A 229 9.18 -17.97 12.59
C GLN A 229 8.22 -19.12 12.32
N ARG A 230 8.64 -20.37 12.55
CA ARG A 230 7.75 -21.54 12.41
C ARG A 230 6.54 -21.47 13.35
N LEU A 231 6.72 -20.97 14.58
CA LEU A 231 5.62 -20.79 15.53
C LEU A 231 4.70 -19.63 15.12
N GLN A 232 5.24 -18.55 14.55
CA GLN A 232 4.46 -17.44 14.01
C GLN A 232 3.66 -17.86 12.77
N GLU A 233 4.26 -18.61 11.85
CA GLU A 233 3.56 -19.21 10.70
C GLU A 233 2.43 -20.11 11.17
N LYS A 234 2.70 -21.01 12.13
CA LYS A 234 1.66 -21.84 12.76
C LYS A 234 0.61 -21.02 13.48
N HIS A 235 0.98 -19.92 14.12
CA HIS A 235 0.03 -19.04 14.80
C HIS A 235 -0.87 -18.34 13.78
N ILE A 236 -0.31 -17.85 12.67
CA ILE A 236 -1.07 -17.25 11.57
C ILE A 236 -2.00 -18.32 10.99
N GLU A 237 -1.51 -19.52 10.70
CA GLU A 237 -2.33 -20.63 10.20
C GLU A 237 -3.47 -20.98 11.18
N ILE A 238 -3.20 -21.05 12.48
CA ILE A 238 -4.23 -21.30 13.51
C ILE A 238 -5.21 -20.13 13.61
N GLU A 239 -4.74 -18.88 13.50
CA GLU A 239 -5.61 -17.70 13.54
C GLU A 239 -6.49 -17.63 12.28
N ASP A 240 -5.96 -17.98 11.12
CA ASP A 240 -6.72 -18.10 9.87
C ASP A 240 -7.74 -19.24 9.95
N GLN A 241 -7.34 -20.42 10.44
CA GLN A 241 -8.26 -21.53 10.72
C GLN A 241 -9.33 -21.12 11.73
N LYS A 242 -8.97 -20.38 12.77
CA LYS A 242 -9.91 -19.85 13.77
C LYS A 242 -10.87 -18.84 13.14
N GLN A 243 -10.39 -17.95 12.26
CA GLN A 243 -11.25 -17.01 11.54
C GLN A 243 -12.20 -17.74 10.61
N GLU A 244 -11.73 -18.75 9.87
CA GLU A 244 -12.55 -19.58 8.98
C GLU A 244 -13.60 -20.37 9.77
N ILE A 245 -13.19 -21.02 10.87
CA ILE A 245 -14.10 -21.74 11.77
C ILE A 245 -15.09 -20.77 12.42
N ALA A 246 -14.66 -19.58 12.86
CA ALA A 246 -15.55 -18.57 13.43
C ALA A 246 -16.55 -18.04 12.40
N ALA A 247 -16.13 -17.84 11.15
CA ALA A 247 -17.02 -17.47 10.05
C ALA A 247 -18.03 -18.59 9.74
N ALA A 248 -17.57 -19.85 9.71
CA ALA A 248 -18.43 -21.01 9.55
C ALA A 248 -19.43 -21.16 10.71
N ILE A 249 -19.01 -20.93 11.96
CA ILE A 249 -19.87 -20.89 13.14
C ILE A 249 -20.88 -19.74 13.03
N ALA A 250 -20.46 -18.54 12.65
CA ALA A 250 -21.36 -17.40 12.48
C ALA A 250 -22.40 -17.66 11.37
N GLN A 251 -21.99 -18.32 10.28
CA GLN A 251 -22.90 -18.74 9.21
C GLN A 251 -23.86 -19.84 9.68
N ALA A 252 -23.38 -20.84 10.41
CA ALA A 252 -24.21 -21.88 11.01
C ALA A 252 -25.19 -21.30 12.05
N GLN A 253 -24.74 -20.35 12.87
CA GLN A 253 -25.58 -19.61 13.82
C GLN A 253 -26.61 -18.75 13.10
N ARG A 254 -26.28 -18.11 11.97
CA ARG A 254 -27.27 -17.42 11.13
C ARG A 254 -28.30 -18.41 10.57
N VAL A 255 -27.88 -19.58 10.10
CA VAL A 255 -28.81 -20.62 9.62
C VAL A 255 -29.69 -21.13 10.76
N ILE A 256 -29.14 -21.35 11.95
CA ILE A 256 -29.89 -21.74 13.15
C ILE A 256 -30.82 -20.62 13.60
N HIS A 257 -30.41 -19.36 13.53
CA HIS A 257 -31.23 -18.21 13.90
C HIS A 257 -32.37 -18.01 12.91
N VAL A 258 -32.11 -18.12 11.61
CA VAL A 258 -33.14 -18.13 10.56
C VAL A 258 -34.09 -19.31 10.73
N GLN A 259 -33.59 -20.50 11.06
CA GLN A 259 -34.43 -21.67 11.33
C GLN A 259 -35.22 -21.54 12.65
N ASN A 260 -34.67 -20.95 13.70
CA ASN A 260 -35.36 -20.79 14.99
C ASN A 260 -36.39 -19.65 14.94
N GLU A 261 -36.08 -18.54 14.26
CA GLU A 261 -37.03 -17.45 14.02
C GLU A 261 -38.11 -17.87 13.01
N SER A 262 -37.77 -18.66 11.98
CA SER A 262 -38.77 -19.25 11.08
C SER A 262 -39.66 -20.24 11.83
N THR A 263 -39.10 -21.12 12.65
CA THR A 263 -39.89 -22.11 13.42
C THR A 263 -40.80 -21.42 14.46
N SER A 264 -40.34 -20.36 15.13
CA SER A 264 -41.20 -19.61 16.06
C SER A 264 -42.31 -18.86 15.31
N SER A 265 -42.02 -18.29 14.14
CA SER A 265 -43.04 -17.62 13.32
C SER A 265 -44.04 -18.61 12.71
N GLU A 266 -43.59 -19.80 12.32
CA GLU A 266 -44.43 -20.87 11.79
C GLU A 266 -45.30 -21.49 12.89
N VAL A 267 -44.77 -21.68 14.10
CA VAL A 267 -45.56 -22.15 15.25
C VAL A 267 -46.63 -21.12 15.62
N LEU A 268 -46.33 -19.83 15.59
CA LEU A 268 -47.33 -18.77 15.80
C LEU A 268 -48.36 -18.75 14.67
N ARG A 269 -47.93 -18.87 13.40
CA ARG A 269 -48.85 -18.93 12.26
C ARG A 269 -49.78 -20.14 12.32
N LEU A 270 -49.25 -21.33 12.64
CA LEU A 270 -50.05 -22.54 12.79
C LEU A 270 -51.00 -22.46 13.98
N LYS A 271 -50.60 -21.77 15.06
CA LYS A 271 -51.48 -21.48 16.18
C LYS A 271 -52.62 -20.55 15.76
N ASP A 272 -52.33 -19.48 15.02
CA ASP A 272 -53.35 -18.55 14.51
C ASP A 272 -54.27 -19.23 13.49
N GLU A 273 -53.73 -20.07 12.61
CA GLU A 273 -54.52 -20.92 11.69
C GLU A 273 -55.43 -21.90 12.46
N LEU A 274 -54.95 -22.48 13.56
CA LEU A 274 -55.79 -23.33 14.41
C LEU A 274 -56.89 -22.52 15.10
N GLU A 275 -56.56 -21.39 15.71
CA GLU A 275 -57.54 -20.53 16.39
C GLU A 275 -58.62 -20.05 15.42
N THR A 276 -58.25 -19.65 14.20
CA THR A 276 -59.22 -19.25 13.16
C THR A 276 -60.12 -20.41 12.70
N LEU A 277 -59.59 -21.63 12.60
CA LEU A 277 -60.41 -22.82 12.30
C LEU A 277 -61.35 -23.19 13.45
N GLU A 278 -60.88 -23.10 14.70
CA GLU A 278 -61.71 -23.35 15.89
C GLU A 278 -62.86 -22.34 15.98
N ASP A 279 -62.59 -21.06 15.70
CA ASP A 279 -63.60 -20.00 15.67
C ASP A 279 -64.61 -20.17 14.54
N LEU A 280 -64.15 -20.51 13.32
CA LEU A 280 -65.03 -20.68 12.16
C LEU A 280 -65.98 -21.88 12.32
N HIS A 281 -65.48 -22.98 12.88
CA HIS A 281 -66.27 -24.19 13.09
C HIS A 281 -66.99 -24.24 14.45
N LEU A 282 -66.76 -23.25 15.32
CA LEU A 282 -67.28 -23.19 16.69
C LEU A 282 -66.87 -24.39 17.55
N TRP A 283 -65.82 -25.12 17.18
CA TRP A 283 -65.31 -26.28 17.89
C TRP A 283 -63.96 -25.93 18.48
N ARG A 284 -63.87 -25.88 19.82
CA ARG A 284 -62.61 -25.64 20.53
C ARG A 284 -62.09 -26.93 21.16
N THR A 285 -60.83 -27.25 20.91
CA THR A 285 -60.20 -28.45 21.47
C THR A 285 -59.70 -28.15 22.88
N THR A 286 -60.22 -28.84 23.90
CA THR A 286 -59.77 -28.64 25.29
C THR A 286 -58.77 -29.71 25.72
N ARG A 287 -58.99 -30.97 25.31
CA ARG A 287 -58.13 -32.08 25.70
C ARG A 287 -58.09 -33.15 24.63
N LEU A 288 -56.89 -33.54 24.21
CA LEU A 288 -56.67 -34.68 23.33
C LEU A 288 -55.78 -35.69 24.05
N SER A 289 -56.33 -36.85 24.36
CA SER A 289 -55.56 -37.99 24.84
C SER A 289 -55.93 -39.25 24.06
N PRO A 290 -55.07 -40.30 24.10
CA PRO A 290 -55.36 -41.56 23.43
C PRO A 290 -56.65 -42.23 23.94
N SER A 291 -57.05 -41.92 25.18
CA SER A 291 -58.19 -42.50 25.89
C SER A 291 -59.42 -41.58 25.97
N LEU A 292 -59.27 -40.28 25.75
CA LEU A 292 -60.33 -39.29 25.92
C LEU A 292 -60.05 -38.04 25.07
N MET A 293 -61.05 -37.62 24.31
CA MET A 293 -61.01 -36.35 23.59
C MET A 293 -62.16 -35.47 24.07
N GLU A 294 -61.84 -34.23 24.43
CA GLU A 294 -62.79 -33.24 24.93
C GLU A 294 -62.77 -32.03 24.01
N PHE A 295 -63.97 -31.64 23.61
CA PHE A 295 -64.20 -30.46 22.79
C PHE A 295 -65.27 -29.58 23.43
N VAL A 296 -65.26 -28.30 23.09
CA VAL A 296 -66.31 -27.35 23.45
C VAL A 296 -66.92 -26.79 22.19
N TYR A 297 -68.21 -27.04 21.98
CA TYR A 297 -68.98 -26.49 20.87
C TYR A 297 -69.67 -25.18 21.27
N ALA A 298 -69.49 -24.15 20.43
CA ALA A 298 -70.04 -22.79 20.56
C ALA A 298 -69.88 -22.17 21.96
N GLY A 299 -68.82 -22.55 22.69
CA GLY A 299 -68.57 -22.13 24.08
C GLY A 299 -69.57 -22.67 25.12
N ARG A 300 -70.59 -23.43 24.69
CA ARG A 300 -71.77 -23.75 25.51
C ARG A 300 -71.93 -25.22 25.86
N HIS A 301 -71.39 -26.11 25.03
CA HIS A 301 -71.57 -27.55 25.16
C HIS A 301 -70.22 -28.23 25.20
N GLN A 302 -69.93 -28.95 26.28
CA GLN A 302 -68.74 -29.77 26.40
C GLN A 302 -69.07 -31.17 25.90
N VAL A 303 -68.23 -31.68 25.01
CA VAL A 303 -68.38 -32.95 24.31
C VAL A 303 -67.20 -33.81 24.72
N SER A 304 -67.44 -34.80 25.55
CA SER A 304 -66.43 -35.75 25.99
C SER A 304 -66.63 -37.06 25.23
N ILE A 305 -65.65 -37.38 24.38
CA ILE A 305 -65.61 -38.56 23.51
C ILE A 305 -64.54 -39.51 24.05
N PRO A 306 -64.90 -40.58 24.76
CA PRO A 306 -63.95 -41.61 25.14
C PRO A 306 -63.39 -42.30 23.90
N CYS A 307 -62.07 -42.49 23.88
CA CYS A 307 -61.36 -43.10 22.77
C CYS A 307 -60.58 -44.34 23.22
N ILE A 308 -60.30 -45.26 22.30
CA ILE A 308 -59.29 -46.32 22.48
C ILE A 308 -58.32 -46.18 21.31
N ASN A 309 -57.06 -45.84 21.58
CA ASN A 309 -56.04 -45.55 20.56
C ASN A 309 -56.56 -44.54 19.51
N HIS A 310 -57.12 -43.42 19.98
CA HIS A 310 -57.69 -42.36 19.14
C HIS A 310 -58.93 -42.75 18.30
N LYS A 311 -59.53 -43.92 18.54
CA LYS A 311 -60.81 -44.32 17.92
C LYS A 311 -61.97 -44.03 18.87
N PRO A 312 -63.01 -43.28 18.45
CA PRO A 312 -64.10 -42.87 19.33
C PRO A 312 -65.04 -44.04 19.66
N VAL A 313 -65.43 -44.14 20.94
CA VAL A 313 -66.41 -45.10 21.44
C VAL A 313 -67.76 -44.40 21.55
N ILE A 314 -68.57 -44.48 20.49
CA ILE A 314 -69.87 -43.81 20.36
C ILE A 314 -70.81 -43.95 21.58
N PRO A 315 -71.06 -45.17 22.13
CA PRO A 315 -72.07 -45.33 23.17
C PRO A 315 -71.69 -44.69 24.51
N LYS A 316 -70.47 -44.17 24.66
CA LYS A 316 -69.97 -43.52 25.87
C LYS A 316 -69.74 -42.01 25.71
N ILE A 317 -70.17 -41.43 24.59
CA ILE A 317 -70.06 -39.99 24.36
C ILE A 317 -71.01 -39.28 25.34
N SER A 318 -70.46 -38.35 26.12
CA SER A 318 -71.22 -37.56 27.08
C SER A 318 -71.17 -36.09 26.67
N ILE A 319 -72.34 -35.46 26.69
CA ILE A 319 -72.52 -34.06 26.29
C ILE A 319 -73.13 -33.34 27.48
N THR A 320 -72.41 -32.34 27.99
CA THR A 320 -72.81 -31.56 29.15
C THR A 320 -72.80 -30.08 28.79
N LYS A 321 -73.59 -29.27 29.50
CA LYS A 321 -73.49 -27.81 29.37
C LYS A 321 -72.23 -27.34 30.09
N THR A 322 -71.50 -26.40 29.49
CA THR A 322 -70.36 -25.78 30.16
C THR A 322 -70.83 -25.00 31.39
N PRO A 323 -69.99 -24.87 32.44
CA PRO A 323 -70.35 -24.13 33.66
C PRO A 323 -70.68 -22.65 33.40
N GLN A 324 -70.15 -22.10 32.31
CA GLN A 324 -70.42 -20.73 31.85
C GLN A 324 -71.82 -20.61 31.21
N SER A 325 -72.22 -21.61 30.43
CA SER A 325 -73.55 -21.71 29.80
C SER A 325 -74.70 -21.84 30.83
N LEU A 326 -74.44 -22.47 31.99
CA LEU A 326 -75.44 -22.60 33.06
C LEU A 326 -75.88 -21.25 33.67
N LYS A 327 -75.10 -20.18 33.50
CA LYS A 327 -75.41 -18.84 34.02
C LYS A 327 -76.24 -18.00 33.04
N GLU A 328 -76.31 -18.38 31.75
CA GLU A 328 -77.03 -17.63 30.73
C GLU A 328 -78.53 -17.94 30.76
N ARG A 329 -79.37 -16.90 30.56
CA ARG A 329 -80.83 -17.08 30.45
C ARG A 329 -81.17 -17.70 29.10
N ASP A 330 -81.55 -18.97 29.10
CA ASP A 330 -81.95 -19.69 27.89
C ASP A 330 -83.36 -19.27 27.43
N SER A 331 -83.44 -18.68 26.23
CA SER A 331 -84.70 -18.29 25.60
C SER A 331 -85.63 -19.45 25.26
N PHE A 332 -85.09 -20.66 25.07
CA PHE A 332 -85.84 -21.86 24.65
C PHE A 332 -85.30 -23.12 25.36
N PRO A 333 -85.56 -23.29 26.67
CA PRO A 333 -84.99 -24.39 27.47
C PRO A 333 -85.40 -25.77 26.97
N ALA A 334 -86.64 -25.93 26.49
CA ALA A 334 -87.17 -27.17 25.91
C ALA A 334 -86.35 -27.63 24.69
N LEU A 335 -86.02 -26.72 23.78
CA LEU A 335 -85.18 -27.00 22.60
C LEU A 335 -83.76 -27.40 23.02
N THR A 336 -83.16 -26.66 23.96
CA THR A 336 -81.79 -26.94 24.42
C THR A 336 -81.67 -28.27 25.16
N GLN A 337 -82.68 -28.63 25.96
CA GLN A 337 -82.74 -29.94 26.63
C GLN A 337 -82.87 -31.08 25.61
N LEU A 338 -83.69 -30.90 24.56
CA LEU A 338 -83.85 -31.88 23.49
C LEU A 338 -82.53 -32.03 22.69
N MET A 339 -81.88 -30.92 22.33
CA MET A 339 -80.60 -30.93 21.63
C MET A 339 -79.49 -31.67 22.39
N VAL A 340 -79.38 -31.48 23.72
CA VAL A 340 -78.37 -32.18 24.54
C VAL A 340 -78.73 -33.66 24.73
N SER A 341 -80.00 -33.97 25.04
CA SER A 341 -80.43 -35.35 25.30
C SER A 341 -80.40 -36.24 24.06
N ARG A 342 -80.57 -35.68 22.86
CA ARG A 342 -80.68 -36.44 21.61
C ARG A 342 -79.44 -36.40 20.72
N ALA A 343 -78.44 -35.59 21.04
CA ALA A 343 -77.16 -35.62 20.34
C ALA A 343 -76.50 -37.03 20.30
N PRO A 344 -76.63 -37.91 21.32
CA PRO A 344 -76.18 -39.30 21.22
C PRO A 344 -76.94 -40.13 20.17
N ASP A 345 -78.22 -39.86 19.93
CA ASP A 345 -79.06 -40.63 18.99
C ASP A 345 -78.68 -40.35 17.53
N VAL A 346 -78.19 -39.14 17.23
CA VAL A 346 -77.59 -38.80 15.92
C VAL A 346 -76.39 -39.71 15.63
N LEU A 347 -75.68 -40.13 16.67
CA LEU A 347 -74.49 -40.97 16.56
C LEU A 347 -74.80 -42.46 16.61
N ALA A 348 -75.95 -42.85 17.15
CA ALA A 348 -76.42 -44.25 17.19
C ALA A 348 -76.72 -44.83 15.78
N GLY A 349 -76.86 -43.98 14.76
CA GLY A 349 -77.05 -44.40 13.36
C GLY A 349 -75.80 -44.95 12.66
N PHE A 350 -74.63 -44.95 13.32
CA PHE A 350 -73.39 -45.47 12.76
C PHE A 350 -73.23 -46.98 13.02
N SER A 351 -73.12 -47.78 11.94
CA SER A 351 -72.99 -49.24 12.00
C SER A 351 -71.54 -49.75 12.16
N ALA A 352 -70.52 -48.89 12.04
CA ALA A 352 -69.12 -49.29 12.21
C ALA A 352 -68.23 -48.11 12.62
N ASN A 353 -67.23 -48.41 13.48
CA ASN A 353 -66.17 -47.53 14.02
C ASN A 353 -65.90 -46.25 13.19
N PRO A 354 -66.59 -45.12 13.45
CA PRO A 354 -66.40 -43.91 12.68
C PRO A 354 -65.09 -43.24 13.06
N SER A 355 -64.48 -42.53 12.12
CA SER A 355 -63.35 -41.65 12.41
C SER A 355 -63.83 -40.41 13.17
N LEU A 356 -62.95 -39.85 14.01
CA LEU A 356 -63.24 -38.65 14.79
C LEU A 356 -63.81 -37.48 13.95
N PRO A 357 -63.27 -37.15 12.75
CA PRO A 357 -63.81 -36.07 11.93
C PRO A 357 -65.26 -36.29 11.52
N VAL A 358 -65.66 -37.54 11.30
CA VAL A 358 -67.03 -37.89 10.94
C VAL A 358 -67.99 -37.66 12.11
N VAL A 359 -67.56 -37.97 13.33
CA VAL A 359 -68.34 -37.72 14.55
C VAL A 359 -68.52 -36.22 14.79
N VAL A 360 -67.43 -35.45 14.73
CA VAL A 360 -67.46 -33.99 14.91
C VAL A 360 -68.32 -33.31 13.83
N ARG A 361 -68.18 -33.72 12.57
CA ARG A 361 -69.00 -33.19 11.47
C ARG A 361 -70.48 -33.46 11.68
N ARG A 362 -70.88 -34.69 12.03
CA ARG A 362 -72.29 -35.03 12.23
C ARG A 362 -72.92 -34.30 13.41
N LEU A 363 -72.21 -34.18 14.52
CA LEU A 363 -72.66 -33.37 15.66
C LEU A 363 -72.73 -31.88 15.27
N GLY A 364 -71.74 -31.39 14.51
CA GLY A 364 -71.72 -30.04 13.98
C GLY A 364 -72.91 -29.73 13.08
N ASP A 365 -73.24 -30.63 12.14
CA ASP A 365 -74.39 -30.52 11.25
C ASP A 365 -75.69 -30.47 12.08
N PHE A 366 -75.88 -31.41 13.02
CA PHE A 366 -77.04 -31.46 13.91
C PHE A 366 -77.21 -30.18 14.74
N TRP A 367 -76.14 -29.69 15.35
CA TRP A 367 -76.21 -28.47 16.15
C TRP A 367 -76.37 -27.21 15.32
N SER A 368 -75.83 -27.19 14.10
CA SER A 368 -76.07 -26.12 13.14
C SER A 368 -77.55 -26.08 12.75
N SER A 369 -78.18 -27.24 12.48
CA SER A 369 -79.62 -27.36 12.26
C SER A 369 -80.42 -26.81 13.45
N CYS A 370 -80.06 -27.21 14.67
CA CYS A 370 -80.70 -26.72 15.89
C CYS A 370 -80.50 -25.21 16.11
N ALA A 371 -79.33 -24.67 15.79
CA ALA A 371 -79.01 -23.25 15.92
C ALA A 371 -79.80 -22.41 14.90
N GLN A 372 -79.92 -22.87 13.66
CA GLN A 372 -80.76 -22.24 12.65
C GLN A 372 -82.23 -22.24 13.08
N LEU A 373 -82.74 -23.38 13.55
CA LEU A 373 -84.10 -23.48 14.06
C LEU A 373 -84.32 -22.54 15.26
N ARG A 374 -83.35 -22.46 16.18
CA ARG A 374 -83.39 -21.51 17.30
C ARG A 374 -83.45 -20.06 16.82
N SER A 375 -82.73 -19.71 15.75
CA SER A 375 -82.81 -18.39 15.12
C SER A 375 -84.22 -18.10 14.58
N GLN A 376 -84.83 -19.07 13.88
CA GLN A 376 -86.21 -18.98 13.38
C GLN A 376 -87.23 -18.76 14.50
N LEU A 377 -87.10 -19.52 15.60
CA LEU A 377 -87.95 -19.33 16.79
C LEU A 377 -87.72 -17.96 17.44
N THR A 378 -86.49 -17.44 17.38
CA THR A 378 -86.18 -16.09 17.87
C THR A 378 -86.91 -15.04 17.03
N PHE A 379 -86.87 -15.14 15.69
CA PHE A 379 -87.63 -14.24 14.80
C PHE A 379 -89.13 -14.31 15.05
N LEU A 380 -89.67 -15.52 15.18
CA LEU A 380 -91.08 -15.71 15.54
C LEU A 380 -91.44 -15.05 16.88
N ARG A 381 -90.58 -15.21 17.91
CA ARG A 381 -90.80 -14.66 19.25
C ARG A 381 -90.81 -13.13 19.29
N ILE A 382 -90.08 -12.48 18.38
CA ILE A 382 -90.06 -11.02 18.27
C ILE A 382 -91.44 -10.49 17.89
N LYS A 383 -92.15 -11.16 16.98
CA LYS A 383 -93.47 -10.70 16.47
C LYS A 383 -94.65 -11.32 17.21
N TYR A 384 -94.56 -12.59 17.58
CA TYR A 384 -95.66 -13.36 18.17
C TYR A 384 -95.25 -14.00 19.50
N PRO A 385 -96.08 -13.94 20.56
CA PRO A 385 -95.85 -14.72 21.76
C PRO A 385 -95.79 -16.22 21.43
N LEU A 386 -94.72 -16.89 21.85
CA LEU A 386 -94.47 -18.30 21.59
C LEU A 386 -94.52 -19.14 22.86
N THR A 387 -95.14 -20.32 22.76
CA THR A 387 -94.95 -21.41 23.72
C THR A 387 -94.21 -22.56 23.03
N VAL A 388 -93.17 -23.07 23.69
CA VAL A 388 -92.34 -24.16 23.16
C VAL A 388 -92.34 -25.28 24.18
N GLU A 389 -92.92 -26.42 23.80
CA GLU A 389 -93.11 -27.58 24.67
C GLU A 389 -92.60 -28.84 23.97
N THR A 390 -92.01 -29.76 24.73
CA THR A 390 -91.65 -31.09 24.24
C THR A 390 -92.83 -32.03 24.37
N VAL A 391 -93.27 -32.64 23.28
CA VAL A 391 -94.38 -33.59 23.29
C VAL A 391 -93.82 -35.01 23.11
N PRO A 392 -94.04 -35.92 24.08
CA PRO A 392 -93.68 -37.31 23.91
C PRO A 392 -94.57 -37.97 22.85
N VAL A 393 -93.97 -38.71 21.91
CA VAL A 393 -94.67 -39.46 20.86
C VAL A 393 -94.62 -40.95 21.24
N GLU A 394 -95.76 -41.64 21.22
CA GLU A 394 -95.92 -43.00 21.77
C GLU A 394 -94.99 -44.06 21.15
N SER A 395 -94.54 -43.87 19.91
CA SER A 395 -93.67 -44.79 19.18
C SER A 395 -92.46 -44.11 18.51
N GLY A 396 -91.98 -42.99 19.05
CA GLY A 396 -90.89 -42.24 18.42
C GLY A 396 -90.18 -41.24 19.33
N PRO A 397 -89.12 -40.59 18.81
CA PRO A 397 -88.46 -39.49 19.51
C PRO A 397 -89.46 -38.35 19.80
N PRO A 398 -89.32 -37.65 20.95
CA PRO A 398 -90.20 -36.54 21.32
C PRO A 398 -90.08 -35.44 20.27
N SER A 399 -91.22 -34.95 19.83
CA SER A 399 -91.30 -33.81 18.91
C SER A 399 -91.34 -32.51 19.69
N LEU A 400 -90.85 -31.43 19.08
CA LEU A 400 -90.96 -30.10 19.65
C LEU A 400 -92.22 -29.44 19.09
N ARG A 401 -93.15 -29.08 19.98
CA ARG A 401 -94.34 -28.32 19.63
C ARG A 401 -94.10 -26.84 19.90
N VAL A 402 -94.16 -26.04 18.84
CA VAL A 402 -94.02 -24.59 18.91
C VAL A 402 -95.35 -23.97 18.55
N SER A 403 -96.02 -23.32 19.50
CA SER A 403 -97.30 -22.65 19.26
C SER A 403 -97.13 -21.14 19.29
N ALA A 404 -97.38 -20.49 18.16
CA ALA A 404 -97.41 -19.04 18.03
C ALA A 404 -98.83 -18.51 18.21
N ILE A 405 -98.97 -17.46 19.04
CA ILE A 405 -100.23 -16.77 19.22
C ILE A 405 -100.37 -15.68 18.16
N VAL A 406 -101.31 -15.86 17.24
CA VAL A 406 -101.57 -14.91 16.16
C VAL A 406 -102.94 -14.26 16.36
N LEU A 407 -102.94 -12.92 16.37
CA LEU A 407 -104.14 -12.11 16.48
C LEU A 407 -104.49 -11.55 15.11
N PHE A 408 -105.79 -11.59 14.77
CA PHE A 408 -106.33 -11.07 13.51
C PHE A 408 -107.26 -9.90 13.84
N PRO A 409 -106.75 -8.65 13.80
CA PRO A 409 -107.50 -7.48 14.27
C PRO A 409 -108.79 -7.24 13.49
N SER A 410 -108.74 -7.34 12.16
CA SER A 410 -109.87 -7.06 11.26
C SER A 410 -111.07 -7.97 11.51
N LEU A 411 -110.81 -9.21 11.94
CA LEU A 411 -111.83 -10.21 12.26
C LEU A 411 -112.07 -10.40 13.76
N LYS A 412 -111.42 -9.59 14.62
CA LYS A 412 -111.46 -9.72 16.09
C LYS A 412 -111.28 -11.16 16.58
N SER A 413 -110.33 -11.87 15.97
CA SER A 413 -110.16 -13.31 16.15
C SER A 413 -108.75 -13.65 16.63
N LYS A 414 -108.61 -14.78 17.32
CA LYS A 414 -107.33 -15.29 17.81
C LYS A 414 -107.15 -16.74 17.38
N ALA A 415 -105.99 -17.06 16.80
CA ALA A 415 -105.62 -18.44 16.49
C ALA A 415 -104.25 -18.79 17.07
N PHE A 416 -104.04 -20.08 17.30
CA PHE A 416 -102.75 -20.66 17.63
C PHE A 416 -102.25 -21.42 16.42
N ILE A 417 -101.12 -20.98 15.87
CA ILE A 417 -100.43 -21.67 14.77
C ILE A 417 -99.34 -22.52 15.40
N THR A 418 -99.45 -23.84 15.24
CA THR A 418 -98.61 -24.82 15.92
C THR A 418 -97.74 -25.53 14.90
N PHE A 419 -96.42 -25.39 15.04
CA PHE A 419 -95.43 -26.13 14.25
C PHE A 419 -94.99 -27.37 15.04
N MET A 420 -95.14 -28.54 14.43
CA MET A 420 -94.70 -29.82 15.00
C MET A 420 -93.39 -30.24 14.36
N LEU A 421 -92.30 -30.08 15.12
CA LEU A 421 -90.95 -30.41 14.70
C LEU A 421 -90.64 -31.84 15.12
N ASP A 422 -90.81 -32.76 14.18
CA ASP A 422 -90.40 -34.16 14.34
C ASP A 422 -88.86 -34.28 14.38
N TRP A 423 -88.33 -35.44 14.73
CA TRP A 423 -86.88 -35.67 14.82
C TRP A 423 -86.12 -35.34 13.52
N ASP A 424 -86.73 -35.62 12.37
CA ASP A 424 -86.16 -35.29 11.07
C ASP A 424 -86.11 -33.77 10.84
N ALA A 425 -87.12 -33.04 11.31
CA ALA A 425 -87.14 -31.58 11.32
C ALA A 425 -86.03 -31.00 12.20
N LEU A 426 -85.72 -31.62 13.33
CA LEU A 426 -84.69 -31.17 14.27
C LEU A 426 -83.26 -31.49 13.78
N SER A 427 -83.07 -32.64 13.14
CA SER A 427 -81.74 -33.11 12.75
C SER A 427 -81.25 -32.57 11.41
N HIS A 428 -82.15 -32.37 10.44
CA HIS A 428 -81.80 -32.00 9.07
C HIS A 428 -82.35 -30.63 8.64
N TRP A 429 -82.79 -29.76 9.56
CA TRP A 429 -83.19 -28.39 9.21
C TRP A 429 -82.05 -27.67 8.47
N PRO A 430 -82.28 -27.03 7.30
CA PRO A 430 -83.55 -26.64 6.68
C PRO A 430 -84.06 -27.60 5.58
N LEU A 431 -83.44 -28.77 5.40
CA LEU A 431 -83.82 -29.73 4.34
C LEU A 431 -85.21 -30.34 4.59
N SER A 432 -85.64 -30.39 5.85
CA SER A 432 -86.91 -30.95 6.31
C SER A 432 -88.04 -29.92 6.45
N ILE A 433 -87.92 -28.73 5.83
CA ILE A 433 -89.00 -27.73 5.82
C ILE A 433 -90.27 -28.28 5.17
N SER A 434 -90.14 -29.03 4.08
CA SER A 434 -91.27 -29.60 3.33
C SER A 434 -92.02 -30.71 4.08
N SER A 435 -91.35 -31.37 5.05
CA SER A 435 -91.94 -32.41 5.90
C SER A 435 -92.51 -31.85 7.21
N LEU A 436 -92.44 -30.54 7.43
CA LEU A 436 -92.94 -29.89 8.65
C LEU A 436 -94.47 -29.95 8.71
N LYS A 437 -95.01 -30.47 9.81
CA LYS A 437 -96.45 -30.52 10.05
C LYS A 437 -96.88 -29.27 10.82
N CYS A 438 -97.94 -28.62 10.33
CA CYS A 438 -98.55 -27.46 10.96
C CYS A 438 -100.00 -27.77 11.36
N ASP A 439 -100.42 -27.22 12.50
CA ASP A 439 -101.81 -27.28 12.96
C ASP A 439 -102.28 -25.88 13.38
N VAL A 440 -103.54 -25.56 13.11
CA VAL A 440 -104.15 -24.27 13.47
C VAL A 440 -105.33 -24.53 14.39
N LYS A 441 -105.33 -23.88 15.56
CA LYS A 441 -106.45 -23.92 16.50
C LYS A 441 -107.01 -22.52 16.71
N VAL A 442 -108.24 -22.28 16.24
CA VAL A 442 -108.95 -21.02 16.48
C VAL A 442 -109.43 -20.98 17.93
N ALA A 443 -109.04 -19.95 18.68
CA ALA A 443 -109.42 -19.77 20.08
C ALA A 443 -110.81 -19.13 20.19
N TYR A 444 -111.05 -18.08 19.41
CA TYR A 444 -112.34 -17.40 19.28
C TYR A 444 -112.37 -16.58 17.98
N GLY A 445 -113.58 -16.30 17.50
CA GLY A 445 -113.86 -15.48 16.31
C GLY A 445 -114.18 -16.29 15.05
N GLY A 446 -114.58 -15.61 13.98
CA GLY A 446 -115.16 -16.20 12.77
C GLY A 446 -114.14 -16.56 11.68
N ILE A 447 -112.93 -16.95 12.06
CA ILE A 447 -111.88 -17.33 11.11
C ILE A 447 -112.00 -18.80 10.73
N ASP A 448 -111.87 -19.07 9.44
CA ASP A 448 -111.82 -20.41 8.90
C ASP A 448 -110.44 -21.05 9.16
N ARG A 449 -110.44 -22.17 9.89
CA ARG A 449 -109.23 -22.91 10.25
C ARG A 449 -108.47 -23.37 9.00
N GLU A 450 -109.20 -23.87 8.01
CA GLU A 450 -108.60 -24.48 6.82
C GLU A 450 -107.86 -23.43 5.99
N LYS A 451 -108.46 -22.24 5.81
CA LYS A 451 -107.83 -21.13 5.07
C LYS A 451 -106.53 -20.62 5.72
N VAL A 452 -106.50 -20.51 7.05
CA VAL A 452 -105.26 -20.12 7.76
C VAL A 452 -104.20 -21.20 7.62
N LEU A 453 -104.60 -22.48 7.70
CA LEU A 453 -103.67 -23.60 7.54
C LEU A 453 -103.12 -23.65 6.11
N ASP A 454 -103.96 -23.44 5.09
CA ASP A 454 -103.56 -23.39 3.68
C ASP A 454 -102.61 -22.22 3.41
N ALA A 455 -102.83 -21.06 4.02
CA ALA A 455 -101.91 -19.92 3.93
C ALA A 455 -100.53 -20.23 4.50
N VAL A 456 -100.48 -20.83 5.69
CA VAL A 456 -99.22 -21.21 6.36
C VAL A 456 -98.48 -22.28 5.56
N MET A 457 -99.19 -23.34 5.15
CA MET A 457 -98.61 -24.44 4.37
C MET A 457 -98.17 -23.98 2.97
N GLY A 458 -98.95 -23.09 2.34
CA GLY A 458 -98.62 -22.46 1.06
C GLY A 458 -97.29 -21.71 1.13
N ARG A 459 -97.10 -20.87 2.16
CA ARG A 459 -95.83 -20.15 2.34
C ARG A 459 -94.65 -21.08 2.65
N LEU A 460 -94.85 -22.08 3.51
CA LEU A 460 -93.81 -23.05 3.83
C LEU A 460 -93.40 -23.90 2.61
N SER A 461 -94.32 -24.17 1.69
CA SER A 461 -94.02 -24.91 0.44
C SER A 461 -93.13 -24.13 -0.53
N GLN A 462 -93.16 -22.79 -0.45
CA GLN A 462 -92.31 -21.91 -1.25
C GLN A 462 -90.91 -21.75 -0.66
N ALA A 463 -90.73 -22.03 0.63
CA ALA A 463 -89.44 -21.90 1.29
C ALA A 463 -88.49 -23.00 0.82
N THR A 464 -87.36 -22.60 0.24
CA THR A 464 -86.32 -23.54 -0.17
C THR A 464 -85.25 -23.67 0.92
N PRO A 465 -84.47 -24.77 0.96
CA PRO A 465 -83.37 -24.91 1.91
C PRO A 465 -82.35 -23.77 1.86
N TYR A 466 -82.17 -23.12 0.70
CA TYR A 466 -81.29 -21.97 0.49
C TYR A 466 -81.94 -20.64 0.92
N GLU A 467 -83.27 -20.52 0.81
CA GLU A 467 -84.06 -19.34 1.18
C GLU A 467 -85.01 -19.67 2.34
N ASN A 468 -84.44 -20.11 3.47
CA ASN A 468 -85.21 -20.49 4.66
C ASN A 468 -85.31 -19.37 5.71
N HIS A 469 -84.64 -18.23 5.50
CA HIS A 469 -84.49 -17.20 6.52
C HIS A 469 -85.86 -16.65 6.92
N GLY A 470 -86.21 -16.72 8.21
CA GLY A 470 -87.51 -16.25 8.70
C GLY A 470 -88.73 -17.05 8.24
N CYS A 471 -88.59 -18.21 7.60
CA CYS A 471 -89.72 -18.89 6.92
C CYS A 471 -90.92 -19.19 7.83
N LEU A 472 -90.69 -19.52 9.10
CA LEU A 472 -91.78 -19.74 10.07
C LEU A 472 -92.50 -18.44 10.43
N LEU A 473 -91.75 -17.33 10.52
CA LEU A 473 -92.30 -15.99 10.75
C LEU A 473 -93.11 -15.55 9.54
N ASP A 474 -92.55 -15.62 8.35
CA ASP A 474 -93.22 -15.27 7.09
C ASP A 474 -94.54 -16.02 6.93
N ALA A 475 -94.57 -17.32 7.22
CA ALA A 475 -95.79 -18.11 7.14
C ALA A 475 -96.90 -17.60 8.09
N CYS A 476 -96.53 -17.15 9.30
CA CYS A 476 -97.47 -16.50 10.21
C CYS A 476 -97.88 -15.09 9.74
N ILE A 477 -97.03 -14.37 9.00
CA ILE A 477 -97.36 -13.04 8.46
C ILE A 477 -98.31 -13.16 7.28
N GLU A 478 -98.02 -14.03 6.33
CA GLU A 478 -98.89 -14.27 5.16
C GLU A 478 -100.28 -14.72 5.61
N ALA A 479 -100.33 -15.60 6.62
CA ALA A 479 -101.59 -15.96 7.25
C ALA A 479 -102.36 -14.74 7.78
N THR A 480 -101.68 -13.77 8.40
CA THR A 480 -102.34 -12.53 8.86
C THR A 480 -102.77 -11.59 7.74
N GLU A 481 -101.98 -11.48 6.66
CA GLU A 481 -102.24 -10.57 5.54
C GLU A 481 -103.44 -10.99 4.69
N GLN A 482 -103.67 -12.30 4.53
CA GLN A 482 -104.85 -12.80 3.83
C GLN A 482 -106.19 -12.42 4.49
N PHE A 483 -106.15 -11.99 5.76
CA PHE A 483 -107.32 -11.54 6.53
C PHE A 483 -107.18 -10.12 7.08
N ALA A 484 -106.20 -9.35 6.59
CA ALA A 484 -105.94 -7.97 7.00
C ALA A 484 -106.97 -6.99 6.44
#